data_AF-A0A1Q6WV37-F1
#
_entry.id   AF-A0A1Q6WV37-F1
#
_cell.length_a   1.000
_cell.length_b   1.000
_cell.length_c   1.000
_cell.angle_alpha   90.00
_cell.angle_beta   90.00
_cell.angle_gamma   90.00
#
_symmetry.space_group_name_H-M   'P 1'
#
loop_
_entity.id
_entity.type
_entity.pdbx_description
1 polymer ?
#
loop_
_entity_poly.entity_id
_entity_poly.type
_entity_poly.pdbx_seq_one_letter_code
_entity_poly.pdbx_strand_id
1 'polypeptide(L)'
;MPLRLRWLCLLLLLGCLDTFAPAGAVVFTPPAAYGIWWAEIESCAGISGDFAAIDWYEVPGSSYSCPAYDGECAGWWQPPHTIYLAETRVNDRLLVEHEMLHDLVQRGDHPPVFQACGVAVQSAR
;
A
#
# COMPACT_ATOMS: atom_id res chain seq x y z
N MET A 1 -45.50 7.55 -32.78
CA MET A 1 -44.17 6.94 -33.06
C MET A 1 -43.51 6.63 -31.72
N PRO A 2 -43.35 5.37 -31.29
CA PRO A 2 -42.57 5.09 -30.08
C PRO A 2 -41.09 5.13 -30.43
N LEU A 3 -40.44 6.27 -30.17
CA LEU A 3 -39.00 6.39 -30.29
C LEU A 3 -38.35 5.63 -29.12
N ARG A 4 -37.53 4.66 -29.50
CA ARG A 4 -36.84 3.66 -28.68
C ARG A 4 -36.09 4.28 -27.49
N LEU A 5 -36.69 4.23 -26.31
CA LEU A 5 -36.02 4.55 -25.04
C LEU A 5 -35.21 3.32 -24.57
N ARG A 6 -34.19 2.92 -25.34
CA ARG A 6 -33.43 1.68 -25.09
C ARG A 6 -31.93 1.90 -24.85
N TRP A 7 -31.52 3.13 -24.58
CA TRP A 7 -30.10 3.52 -24.55
C TRP A 7 -29.72 4.43 -23.38
N LEU A 8 -30.39 4.31 -22.22
CA LEU A 8 -30.08 5.12 -21.03
C LEU A 8 -29.47 4.31 -19.87
N CYS A 9 -28.91 3.12 -20.13
CA CYS A 9 -28.24 2.32 -19.11
C CYS A 9 -26.70 2.31 -19.23
N LEU A 10 -26.10 3.00 -20.20
CA LEU A 10 -24.66 2.82 -20.51
C LEU A 10 -23.71 3.89 -19.92
N LEU A 11 -24.20 4.85 -19.13
CA LEU A 11 -23.38 6.00 -18.66
C LEU A 11 -23.10 6.02 -17.15
N LEU A 12 -23.41 4.96 -16.41
CA LEU A 12 -23.17 4.86 -14.96
C LEU A 12 -21.97 3.96 -14.59
N LEU A 13 -20.98 3.86 -15.49
CA LEU A 13 -19.66 3.31 -15.18
C LEU A 13 -18.65 4.46 -15.00
N LEU A 14 -19.00 5.45 -14.19
CA LEU A 14 -17.97 6.25 -13.51
C LEU A 14 -17.36 5.32 -12.48
N GLY A 15 -16.28 4.65 -12.88
CA GLY A 15 -15.50 3.80 -11.99
C GLY A 15 -15.20 4.57 -10.70
N CYS A 16 -15.25 3.87 -9.57
CA CYS A 16 -14.76 4.40 -8.31
C CYS A 16 -13.32 4.86 -8.53
N LEU A 17 -13.13 6.16 -8.79
CA LEU A 17 -11.84 6.80 -8.58
C LEU A 17 -11.58 6.64 -7.10
N ASP A 18 -10.51 5.92 -6.77
CA ASP A 18 -10.08 5.76 -5.40
C ASP A 18 -9.61 7.14 -4.90
N THR A 19 -10.56 7.92 -4.36
CA THR A 19 -10.37 9.32 -3.99
C THR A 19 -9.32 9.52 -2.89
N PHE A 20 -8.79 8.42 -2.35
CA PHE A 20 -7.81 8.39 -1.27
C PHE A 20 -6.42 7.94 -1.71
N ALA A 21 -6.24 7.56 -2.98
CA ALA A 21 -4.91 7.24 -3.50
C ALA A 21 -4.03 8.51 -3.55
N PRO A 22 -2.73 8.40 -3.20
CA PRO A 22 -1.78 9.48 -3.41
C PRO A 22 -1.74 9.95 -4.87
N ALA A 23 -1.57 11.27 -5.07
CA ALA A 23 -1.51 11.84 -6.40
C ALA A 23 -0.33 11.25 -7.20
N GLY A 24 -0.62 10.75 -8.40
CA GLY A 24 0.40 10.16 -9.27
C GLY A 24 0.78 8.72 -8.93
N ALA A 25 0.08 8.06 -7.99
CA ALA A 25 0.27 6.63 -7.74
C ALA A 25 0.06 5.81 -9.03
N VAL A 26 1.01 4.92 -9.33
CA VAL A 26 0.93 3.99 -10.45
C VAL A 26 1.16 2.57 -9.95
N VAL A 27 0.42 1.61 -10.52
CA VAL A 27 0.60 0.20 -10.20
C VAL A 27 2.01 -0.22 -10.62
N PHE A 28 2.73 -0.93 -9.74
CA PHE A 28 3.99 -1.55 -10.09
C PHE A 28 3.97 -3.04 -9.73
N THR A 29 4.83 -3.81 -10.40
CA THR A 29 5.04 -5.23 -10.04
C THR A 29 6.18 -5.29 -9.02
N PRO A 30 5.94 -5.81 -7.80
CA PRO A 30 7.00 -5.91 -6.80
C PRO A 30 8.13 -6.82 -7.31
N PRO A 31 9.40 -6.48 -7.05
CA PRO A 31 10.52 -7.34 -7.43
C PRO A 31 10.51 -8.64 -6.62
N ALA A 32 11.10 -9.70 -7.17
CA ALA A 32 11.13 -11.02 -6.52
C ALA A 32 11.71 -11.03 -5.09
N ALA A 33 12.57 -10.06 -4.76
CA ALA A 33 13.11 -9.89 -3.42
C ALA A 33 12.01 -9.65 -2.36
N TYR A 34 10.89 -9.03 -2.72
CA TYR A 34 9.79 -8.77 -1.79
C TYR A 34 9.17 -10.07 -1.27
N GLY A 35 9.06 -11.11 -2.09
CA GLY A 35 8.57 -12.41 -1.62
C GLY A 35 9.50 -13.07 -0.59
N ILE A 36 10.80 -12.81 -0.67
CA ILE A 36 11.78 -13.28 0.32
C ILE A 36 11.59 -12.49 1.62
N TRP A 37 11.52 -11.16 1.54
CA TRP A 37 11.33 -10.29 2.70
C TRP A 37 9.98 -10.53 3.38
N TRP A 38 8.93 -10.85 2.60
CA TRP A 38 7.63 -11.28 3.11
C TRP A 38 7.75 -12.53 3.99
N ALA A 39 8.38 -13.59 3.48
CA ALA A 39 8.58 -14.82 4.26
C ALA A 39 9.40 -14.58 5.55
N GLU A 40 10.38 -13.67 5.49
CA GLU A 40 11.18 -13.28 6.65
C GLU A 40 10.35 -12.51 7.69
N ILE A 41 9.47 -11.60 7.26
CA ILE A 41 8.61 -10.84 8.17
C ILE A 41 7.48 -11.70 8.76
N GLU A 42 6.93 -12.65 7.99
CA GLU A 42 5.99 -13.66 8.48
C GLU A 42 6.63 -14.51 9.57
N SER A 43 7.85 -15.01 9.31
CA SER A 43 8.61 -15.80 10.27
C SER A 43 8.92 -15.02 11.54
N CYS A 44 9.21 -13.72 11.42
CA CYS A 44 9.47 -12.88 12.59
C CYS A 44 8.20 -12.60 13.41
N ALA A 45 7.12 -12.19 12.74
CA ALA A 45 5.86 -11.83 13.38
C ALA A 45 5.13 -13.05 13.94
N GLY A 46 5.43 -14.26 13.44
CA GLY A 46 4.70 -15.48 13.76
C GLY A 46 3.27 -15.47 13.18
N ILE A 47 3.06 -14.71 12.10
CA ILE A 47 1.78 -14.53 11.41
C ILE A 47 2.02 -14.83 9.94
N SER A 48 1.08 -15.53 9.29
CA SER A 48 1.10 -15.75 7.85
C SER A 48 -0.02 -14.96 7.18
N GLY A 49 0.24 -14.51 5.95
CA GLY A 49 -0.72 -13.81 5.10
C GLY A 49 -0.55 -14.18 3.63
N ASP A 50 -1.38 -13.59 2.77
CA ASP A 50 -1.30 -13.81 1.32
C ASP A 50 -0.57 -12.64 0.66
N PHE A 51 0.73 -12.82 0.35
CA PHE A 51 1.51 -11.80 -0.37
C PHE A 51 0.87 -11.41 -1.71
N ALA A 52 0.14 -12.31 -2.37
CA ALA A 52 -0.50 -12.04 -3.65
C ALA A 52 -1.80 -11.22 -3.50
N ALA A 53 -2.32 -11.06 -2.28
CA ALA A 53 -3.45 -10.18 -2.01
C ALA A 53 -3.06 -8.70 -1.98
N ILE A 54 -1.76 -8.39 -1.90
CA ILE A 54 -1.26 -7.02 -1.78
C ILE A 54 -1.25 -6.33 -3.16
N ASP A 55 -1.96 -5.22 -3.24
CA ASP A 55 -1.89 -4.26 -4.34
C ASP A 55 -0.75 -3.28 -4.12
N TRP A 56 0.16 -3.20 -5.09
CA TRP A 56 1.39 -2.43 -5.00
C TRP A 56 1.37 -1.20 -5.91
N TYR A 57 1.63 -0.04 -5.30
CA TYR A 57 1.72 1.24 -6.01
C TYR A 57 3.03 1.96 -5.68
N GLU A 58 3.62 2.58 -6.70
CA GLU A 58 4.69 3.54 -6.53
C GLU A 58 4.16 4.96 -6.75
N VAL A 59 4.70 5.92 -6.00
CA VAL A 59 4.32 7.33 -6.06
C VAL A 59 5.57 8.14 -6.41
N PRO A 60 5.55 9.01 -7.43
CA PRO A 60 6.75 9.73 -7.90
C PRO A 60 7.49 10.49 -6.80
N GLY A 61 8.82 10.43 -6.82
CA GLY A 61 9.69 11.15 -5.88
C GLY A 61 10.19 10.34 -4.68
N SER A 62 10.78 11.04 -3.70
CA SER A 62 11.37 10.44 -2.49
C SER A 62 10.44 10.39 -1.28
N SER A 63 9.36 11.16 -1.34
CA SER A 63 8.22 11.17 -0.44
C SER A 63 7.00 11.72 -1.20
N TYR A 64 5.82 11.60 -0.61
CA TYR A 64 4.58 12.18 -1.11
C TYR A 64 3.68 12.60 0.06
N SER A 65 2.76 13.54 -0.19
CA SER A 65 1.81 13.96 0.84
C SER A 65 0.93 12.81 1.27
N CYS A 66 0.89 12.54 2.58
CA CYS A 66 0.24 11.36 3.10
C CYS A 66 -1.28 11.55 3.18
N PRO A 67 -2.10 10.65 2.65
CA PRO A 67 -3.56 10.81 2.73
C PRO A 67 -4.13 10.66 4.15
N ALA A 68 -3.43 9.96 5.05
CA ALA A 68 -3.92 9.64 6.38
C ALA A 68 -3.71 10.76 7.43
N TYR A 69 -2.73 11.65 7.23
CA TYR A 69 -2.40 12.73 8.16
C TYR A 69 -1.66 13.87 7.47
N ASP A 70 -1.62 15.05 8.10
CA ASP A 70 -0.87 16.20 7.59
C ASP A 70 0.65 15.93 7.69
N GLY A 71 1.30 15.69 6.57
CA GLY A 71 2.72 15.33 6.50
C GLY A 71 3.08 14.53 5.25
N GLU A 72 4.30 14.02 5.24
CA GLU A 72 4.87 13.27 4.12
C GLU A 72 5.02 11.78 4.48
N CYS A 73 4.80 10.93 3.48
CA CYS A 73 4.96 9.48 3.55
C CYS A 73 6.04 9.02 2.57
N ALA A 74 6.88 8.08 3.02
CA ALA A 74 7.78 7.33 2.15
C ALA A 74 7.18 5.98 1.76
N GLY A 75 6.36 5.42 2.66
CA GLY A 75 5.50 4.27 2.45
C GLY A 75 4.19 4.50 3.17
N TRP A 76 3.13 3.82 2.74
CA TRP A 76 1.84 3.81 3.42
C TRP A 76 1.06 2.55 3.07
N TRP A 77 0.84 1.70 4.06
CA TRP A 77 -0.17 0.65 4.01
C TRP A 77 -1.57 1.22 4.29
N GLN A 78 -2.51 0.89 3.40
CA GLN A 78 -3.92 1.18 3.52
C GLN A 78 -4.71 -0.13 3.63
N PRO A 79 -5.61 -0.27 4.61
CA PRO A 79 -6.42 -1.47 4.74
C PRO A 79 -7.30 -1.69 3.49
N PRO A 80 -7.52 -2.96 3.08
CA PRO A 80 -6.97 -4.16 3.72
C PRO A 80 -5.58 -4.55 3.21
N HIS A 81 -5.26 -4.30 1.93
CA HIS A 81 -4.08 -4.88 1.28
C HIS A 81 -3.44 -3.96 0.24
N THR A 82 -3.40 -2.65 0.47
CA THR A 82 -2.80 -1.73 -0.49
C THR A 82 -1.56 -1.10 0.11
N ILE A 83 -0.43 -1.16 -0.60
CA ILE A 83 0.83 -0.53 -0.18
C ILE A 83 1.26 0.47 -1.24
N TYR A 84 1.44 1.71 -0.81
CA TYR A 84 2.08 2.79 -1.57
C TYR A 84 3.52 2.93 -1.12
N LEU A 85 4.44 3.11 -2.06
CA LEU A 85 5.86 3.41 -1.79
C LEU A 85 6.28 4.62 -2.63
N ALA A 86 7.13 5.47 -2.08
CA ALA A 86 7.79 6.50 -2.86
C ALA A 86 8.75 5.84 -3.87
N GLU A 87 8.76 6.32 -5.11
CA GLU A 87 9.52 5.77 -6.24
C GLU A 87 10.99 5.51 -5.87
N THR A 88 11.66 6.44 -5.18
CA THR A 88 13.08 6.26 -4.81
C THR A 88 13.30 5.30 -3.63
N ARG A 89 12.23 4.76 -3.04
CA ARG A 89 12.24 3.91 -1.84
C ARG A 89 11.73 2.50 -2.10
N VAL A 90 11.38 2.15 -3.33
CA VAL A 90 10.96 0.79 -3.72
C VAL A 90 12.03 -0.29 -3.45
N ASN A 91 13.30 0.08 -3.29
CA ASN A 91 14.38 -0.85 -2.94
C ASN A 91 14.86 -0.70 -1.48
N ASP A 92 14.18 0.11 -0.67
CA ASP A 92 14.46 0.27 0.76
C ASP A 92 13.83 -0.89 1.54
N ARG A 93 14.59 -1.96 1.75
CA ARG A 93 14.12 -3.16 2.44
C ARG A 93 13.43 -2.86 3.78
N LEU A 94 14.01 -1.97 4.59
CA LEU A 94 13.47 -1.67 5.92
C LEU A 94 12.06 -1.07 5.84
N LEU A 95 11.87 -0.13 4.91
CA LEU A 95 10.56 0.47 4.66
C LEU A 95 9.56 -0.54 4.09
N VAL A 96 10.00 -1.38 3.14
CA VAL A 96 9.11 -2.38 2.53
C VAL A 96 8.64 -3.40 3.57
N GLU A 97 9.55 -3.93 4.38
CA GLU A 97 9.19 -4.85 5.48
C GLU A 97 8.30 -4.18 6.54
N HIS A 98 8.44 -2.87 6.75
CA HIS A 98 7.56 -2.10 7.63
C HIS A 98 6.11 -2.08 7.11
N GLU A 99 5.90 -1.73 5.84
CA GLU A 99 4.56 -1.71 5.24
C GLU A 99 3.97 -3.13 5.11
N MET A 100 4.80 -4.14 4.81
CA MET A 100 4.38 -5.54 4.84
C MET A 100 3.91 -5.98 6.23
N LEU A 101 4.59 -5.54 7.29
CA LEU A 101 4.17 -5.87 8.64
C LEU A 101 2.82 -5.24 8.98
N HIS A 102 2.56 -4.01 8.54
CA HIS A 102 1.23 -3.40 8.65
C HIS A 102 0.15 -4.27 8.00
N ASP A 103 0.44 -4.82 6.81
CA ASP A 103 -0.46 -5.77 6.16
C ASP A 103 -0.66 -7.05 6.97
N LEU A 104 0.41 -7.69 7.45
CA LEU A 104 0.28 -8.90 8.27
C LEU A 104 -0.54 -8.69 9.54
N VAL A 105 -0.34 -7.56 10.22
CA VAL A 105 -1.06 -7.25 11.48
C VAL A 105 -2.40 -6.57 11.26
N GLN A 106 -2.74 -6.21 10.02
CA GLN A 106 -3.99 -5.58 9.59
C GLN A 106 -4.36 -4.35 10.44
N ARG A 107 -3.39 -3.47 10.69
CA ARG A 107 -3.58 -2.25 11.50
C ARG A 107 -2.53 -1.19 11.20
N GLY A 108 -2.96 0.08 11.22
CA GLY A 108 -2.13 1.23 10.83
C GLY A 108 -1.28 1.83 11.96
N ASP A 109 -1.41 1.35 13.21
CA ASP A 109 -0.51 1.69 14.31
C ASP A 109 0.71 0.76 14.36
N HIS A 110 1.70 1.10 15.21
CA HIS A 110 2.96 0.35 15.36
C HIS A 110 3.01 -0.44 16.68
N PRO A 111 2.32 -1.59 16.81
CA PRO A 111 2.42 -2.42 17.99
C PRO A 111 3.87 -2.93 18.23
N PRO A 112 4.20 -3.44 19.43
CA PRO A 112 5.58 -3.83 19.80
C PRO A 112 6.29 -4.79 18.83
N VAL A 113 5.54 -5.54 18.02
CA VAL A 113 6.09 -6.43 16.97
C VAL A 113 6.94 -5.68 15.93
N PHE A 114 6.66 -4.41 15.65
CA PHE A 114 7.51 -3.59 14.75
C PHE A 114 8.93 -3.43 15.28
N GLN A 115 9.05 -3.19 16.60
CA GLN A 115 10.35 -3.12 17.26
C GLN A 115 10.99 -4.50 17.37
N ALA A 116 10.20 -5.53 17.71
CA ALA A 116 10.69 -6.91 17.84
C ALA A 116 11.25 -7.45 16.50
N CYS A 117 10.63 -7.08 15.38
CA CYS A 117 11.08 -7.44 14.04
C CYS A 117 12.08 -6.45 13.43
N GLY A 118 12.49 -5.41 14.16
CA GLY A 118 13.50 -4.47 13.70
C GLY A 118 13.07 -3.57 12.54
N VAL A 119 11.77 -3.49 12.25
CA VAL A 119 11.20 -2.68 11.16
C VAL A 119 10.58 -1.38 11.64
N ALA A 120 10.74 -1.02 12.90
CA ALA A 120 10.29 0.26 13.40
C ALA A 120 11.15 1.40 12.82
N VAL A 121 10.59 2.12 11.84
CA VAL A 121 11.15 3.38 11.37
C VAL A 121 10.73 4.50 12.32
N GLN A 122 11.65 5.40 12.66
CA GLN A 122 11.28 6.65 13.31
C GLN A 122 10.45 7.44 12.30
N SER A 123 9.20 7.73 12.62
CA SER A 123 8.41 8.70 11.84
C SER A 123 9.24 9.97 11.69
N ALA A 124 9.44 10.41 10.44
CA ALA A 124 10.08 11.69 10.18
C ALA A 124 9.31 12.76 10.97
N ARG A 125 10.03 13.52 11.81
CA ARG A 125 9.48 14.71 12.45
C ARG A 125 9.30 15.83 11.44
#